data_AF-A0A2V9PDZ7-F1
#
_entry.id   AF-A0A2V9PDZ7-F1
#
_cell.length_a   1.000
_cell.length_b   1.000
_cell.length_c   1.000
_cell.angle_alpha   90.00
_cell.angle_beta   90.00
_cell.angle_gamma   90.00
#
_symmetry.space_group_name_H-M   'P 1'
#
loop_
_entity.id
_entity.type
_entity.pdbx_description
1 polymer ?
#
loop_
_entity_poly.entity_id
_entity_poly.type
_entity_poly.pdbx_seq_one_letter_code
_entity_poly.pdbx_strand_id
1 'polypeptide(L)'
;MSAQPNEQNATAIKLNLKLIRRWPTRPPLLQTPKASTRTRRSPSSLHLSFYSELQGLDITPGHERTTPATLDDALGLKQPATEIERCFSCHATASKTGNEFNPSHAMAGVTCESCHGPGATHIAAVNSQHGTGDMANPAFLPPVDAVDFCGACHRTWQDVVGSGLTGVGVFNVRFAPYRLENSKCWQKTQSSLLTCVACHEPHKPLVHDLASYDSRCLQCHALSAHAAKRVANKRRACPVSTKDCVTCHMPKVRPPNLHSDFTDHWIRIVKRGAPYPD
;
A
#
# COMPACT_ATOMS: atom_id res chain seq x y z
N MET A 1 -14.89 -30.52 -34.89
CA MET A 1 -14.12 -29.90 -35.98
C MET A 1 -13.04 -29.04 -35.35
N SER A 2 -11.80 -29.53 -35.40
CA SER A 2 -10.64 -28.91 -34.77
C SER A 2 -10.19 -27.70 -35.57
N ALA A 3 -10.24 -26.51 -34.96
CA ALA A 3 -9.64 -25.31 -35.53
C ALA A 3 -8.13 -25.30 -35.19
N GLN A 4 -7.28 -25.30 -36.21
CA GLN A 4 -5.84 -25.17 -36.05
C GLN A 4 -5.46 -23.73 -35.63
N PRO A 5 -4.39 -23.54 -34.84
CA PRO A 5 -3.93 -22.20 -34.48
C PRO A 5 -3.18 -21.54 -35.64
N ASN A 6 -3.56 -20.29 -35.95
CA ASN A 6 -2.90 -19.40 -36.89
C ASN A 6 -1.40 -19.21 -36.52
N GLU A 7 -0.49 -19.45 -37.48
CA GLU A 7 0.97 -19.40 -37.34
C GLU A 7 1.52 -18.06 -36.81
N GLN A 8 0.75 -16.98 -36.89
CA GLN A 8 1.12 -15.67 -36.33
C GLN A 8 1.11 -15.66 -34.79
N ASN A 9 0.23 -16.42 -34.14
CA ASN A 9 0.19 -16.52 -32.67
C ASN A 9 1.36 -17.31 -32.10
N ALA A 10 1.91 -18.27 -32.85
CA ALA A 10 3.06 -19.06 -32.43
C ALA A 10 4.36 -18.25 -32.41
N THR A 11 4.44 -17.17 -33.20
CA THR A 11 5.66 -16.37 -33.35
C THR A 11 5.83 -15.36 -32.21
N ALA A 12 4.74 -14.71 -31.77
CA ALA A 12 4.75 -13.83 -30.60
C ALA A 12 5.04 -14.57 -29.28
N ILE A 13 4.51 -15.79 -29.13
CA ILE A 13 4.75 -16.66 -27.97
C ILE A 13 6.21 -17.18 -27.96
N LYS A 14 6.76 -17.55 -29.13
CA LYS A 14 8.15 -18.05 -29.23
C LYS A 14 9.21 -16.97 -29.02
N LEU A 15 8.94 -15.70 -29.34
CA LEU A 15 9.90 -14.61 -29.09
C LEU A 15 10.05 -14.33 -27.57
N ASN A 16 8.95 -14.40 -26.81
CA ASN A 16 8.99 -14.22 -25.35
C ASN A 16 9.61 -15.42 -24.61
N LEU A 17 9.43 -16.66 -25.10
CA LEU A 17 10.01 -17.86 -24.46
C LEU A 17 11.55 -17.95 -24.56
N LYS A 18 12.17 -17.36 -25.58
CA LYS A 18 13.64 -17.32 -25.68
C LYS A 18 14.29 -16.33 -24.69
N LEU A 19 13.56 -15.32 -24.22
CA LEU A 19 14.02 -14.39 -23.19
C LEU A 19 13.90 -14.97 -21.76
N ILE A 20 13.02 -15.95 -21.55
CA ILE A 20 12.76 -16.57 -20.24
C ILE A 20 13.83 -17.62 -19.86
N ARG A 21 14.46 -18.31 -20.83
CA ARG A 21 15.47 -19.36 -20.55
C ARG A 21 16.84 -18.84 -20.03
N ARG A 22 16.98 -17.55 -19.77
CA ARG A 22 18.20 -16.93 -19.19
C ARG A 22 18.00 -16.31 -17.82
N TRP A 23 16.85 -16.54 -17.17
CA TRP A 23 16.60 -16.02 -15.82
C TRP A 23 17.37 -16.85 -14.77
N PRO A 24 18.32 -16.27 -14.03
CA PRO A 24 18.97 -16.96 -12.93
C PRO A 24 17.96 -17.21 -11.79
N THR A 25 18.14 -18.33 -11.08
CA THR A 25 17.30 -18.82 -9.96
C THR A 25 17.42 -18.00 -8.67
N ARG A 26 17.76 -16.71 -8.77
CA ARG A 26 17.77 -15.75 -7.64
C ARG A 26 16.83 -14.60 -7.98
N PRO A 27 16.06 -14.07 -7.00
CA PRO A 27 15.19 -12.94 -7.26
C PRO A 27 16.06 -11.79 -7.80
N PRO A 28 15.75 -11.21 -8.96
CA PRO A 28 16.52 -10.09 -9.45
C PRO A 28 16.30 -8.93 -8.48
N LEU A 29 17.37 -8.49 -7.84
CA LEU A 29 17.50 -7.09 -7.42
C LEU A 29 16.95 -6.25 -8.57
N LEU A 30 15.91 -5.46 -8.30
CA LEU A 30 15.36 -4.49 -9.24
C LEU A 30 16.55 -3.76 -9.86
N GLN A 31 16.85 -4.06 -11.13
CA GLN A 31 17.97 -3.42 -11.80
C GLN A 31 17.65 -1.94 -11.87
N THR A 32 18.52 -1.14 -11.27
CA THR A 32 18.57 0.30 -11.54
C THR A 32 18.59 0.51 -13.06
N PRO A 33 17.90 1.53 -13.60
CA PRO A 33 17.97 1.78 -15.02
C PRO A 33 19.42 2.17 -15.34
N LYS A 34 20.18 1.29 -16.00
CA LYS A 34 21.35 1.73 -16.76
C LYS A 34 20.81 2.64 -17.85
N ALA A 35 21.13 3.93 -17.75
CA ALA A 35 20.86 4.92 -18.79
C ALA A 35 21.58 4.48 -20.08
N SER A 36 20.86 3.75 -20.93
CA SER A 36 21.27 3.47 -22.30
C SER A 36 20.98 4.71 -23.14
N THR A 37 22.02 5.27 -23.74
CA THR A 37 22.02 6.50 -24.57
C THR A 37 21.35 6.32 -25.94
N ARG A 38 20.38 5.41 -26.09
CA ARG A 38 19.70 5.18 -27.36
C ARG A 38 18.19 5.28 -27.20
N THR A 39 17.66 6.42 -27.65
CA THR A 39 16.26 6.87 -27.61
C THR A 39 15.68 6.96 -26.20
N ARG A 40 15.61 8.19 -25.68
CA ARG A 40 14.97 8.55 -24.40
C ARG A 40 13.46 8.30 -24.51
N ARG A 41 13.01 7.05 -24.44
CA ARG A 41 11.59 6.73 -24.35
C ARG A 41 11.07 7.34 -23.06
N SER A 42 9.99 8.12 -23.14
CA SER A 42 9.31 8.65 -21.97
C SER A 42 8.98 7.51 -21.01
N PRO A 43 9.13 7.69 -19.69
CA PRO A 43 8.89 6.60 -18.76
C PRO A 43 7.42 6.16 -18.88
N SER A 44 7.19 4.86 -18.82
CA SER A 44 5.89 4.26 -19.11
C SER A 44 5.59 3.17 -18.09
N SER A 45 4.32 3.05 -17.68
CA SER A 45 3.84 1.88 -16.95
C SER A 45 3.64 0.74 -17.94
N LEU A 46 4.15 -0.45 -17.63
CA LEU A 46 4.02 -1.61 -18.50
C LEU A 46 2.57 -2.10 -18.52
N HIS A 47 2.10 -2.61 -19.67
CA HIS A 47 0.75 -3.16 -19.80
C HIS A 47 0.51 -4.41 -18.94
N LEU A 48 1.58 -5.16 -18.65
CA LEU A 48 1.54 -6.36 -17.82
C LEU A 48 2.38 -6.17 -16.55
N SER A 49 1.86 -6.67 -15.44
CA SER A 49 2.53 -6.75 -14.14
C SER A 49 2.63 -8.20 -13.69
N PHE A 50 3.67 -8.53 -12.92
CA PHE A 50 3.78 -9.84 -12.27
C PHE A 50 3.02 -9.83 -10.94
N TYR A 51 2.19 -10.85 -10.74
CA TYR A 51 1.42 -11.04 -9.52
C TYR A 51 1.92 -12.27 -8.78
N SER A 52 2.30 -12.09 -7.52
CA SER A 52 2.81 -13.17 -6.67
C SER A 52 1.77 -14.26 -6.42
N GLU A 53 0.50 -13.91 -6.23
CA GLU A 53 -0.57 -14.89 -6.01
C GLU A 53 -0.77 -15.80 -7.23
N LEU A 54 -0.62 -15.24 -8.44
CA LEU A 54 -0.73 -15.98 -9.69
C LEU A 54 0.55 -16.73 -10.07
N GLN A 55 1.70 -16.33 -9.52
CA GLN A 55 3.02 -16.68 -10.04
C GLN A 55 3.13 -16.43 -11.55
N GLY A 56 2.55 -15.32 -12.03
CA GLY A 56 2.36 -15.06 -13.46
C GLY A 56 2.09 -13.60 -13.79
N LEU A 57 2.01 -13.31 -15.09
CA LEU A 57 1.70 -11.97 -15.61
C LEU A 57 0.19 -11.82 -15.82
N ASP A 58 -0.32 -10.64 -15.50
CA ASP A 58 -1.67 -10.19 -15.89
C ASP A 58 -1.66 -8.67 -16.12
N ILE A 59 -2.77 -8.12 -16.60
CA ILE A 59 -2.93 -6.71 -16.95
C ILE A 59 -2.73 -5.82 -15.73
N THR A 60 -1.81 -4.85 -15.83
CA THR A 60 -1.48 -3.88 -14.79
C THR A 60 -2.73 -3.15 -14.29
N PRO A 61 -2.91 -2.92 -12.97
CA PRO A 61 -4.11 -2.26 -12.46
C PRO A 61 -4.30 -0.87 -13.08
N GLY A 62 -5.52 -0.57 -13.52
CA GLY A 62 -5.87 0.69 -14.19
C GLY A 62 -5.62 0.71 -15.70
N HIS A 63 -5.00 -0.32 -16.28
CA HIS A 63 -4.92 -0.46 -17.73
C HIS A 63 -6.18 -1.15 -18.28
N GLU A 64 -6.56 -0.82 -19.52
CA GLU A 64 -7.66 -1.51 -20.20
C GLU A 64 -7.34 -2.99 -20.42
N ARG A 65 -8.34 -3.85 -20.24
CA ARG A 65 -8.25 -5.31 -20.47
C ARG A 65 -8.69 -5.71 -21.88
N THR A 66 -8.74 -4.76 -22.81
CA THR A 66 -9.06 -4.97 -24.21
C THR A 66 -7.82 -5.42 -24.99
N THR A 67 -8.01 -6.01 -26.17
CA THR A 67 -6.86 -6.31 -27.04
C THR A 67 -6.27 -4.99 -27.53
N PRO A 68 -4.97 -4.71 -27.30
CA PRO A 68 -4.36 -3.48 -27.74
C PRO A 68 -4.45 -3.32 -29.26
N ALA A 69 -4.82 -2.13 -29.73
CA ALA A 69 -4.95 -1.85 -31.16
C ALA A 69 -3.59 -1.77 -31.86
N THR A 70 -2.55 -1.35 -31.13
CA THR A 70 -1.18 -1.21 -31.65
C THR A 70 -0.14 -1.88 -30.75
N LEU A 71 1.06 -2.09 -31.30
CA LEU A 71 2.20 -2.60 -30.54
C LEU A 71 2.60 -1.65 -29.40
N ASP A 72 2.48 -0.34 -29.61
CA ASP A 72 2.80 0.65 -28.58
C ASP A 72 1.79 0.60 -27.42
N ASP A 73 0.50 0.43 -27.71
CA ASP A 73 -0.53 0.23 -26.67
C ASP A 73 -0.30 -1.07 -25.89
N ALA A 74 0.23 -2.10 -26.56
CA ALA A 74 0.58 -3.38 -25.94
C ALA A 74 1.81 -3.28 -25.01
N LEU A 75 2.69 -2.29 -25.20
CA LEU A 75 3.84 -2.09 -24.33
C LEU A 75 3.43 -1.40 -23.01
N GLY A 76 2.44 -0.50 -23.05
CA GLY A 76 1.91 0.15 -21.87
C GLY A 76 1.59 1.64 -22.05
N LEU A 77 1.44 2.35 -20.95
CA LEU A 77 0.99 3.75 -20.94
C LEU A 77 2.16 4.67 -20.62
N LYS A 78 2.38 5.68 -21.47
CA LYS A 78 3.35 6.76 -21.20
C LYS A 78 2.86 7.56 -20.00
N GLN A 79 3.74 7.78 -19.03
CA GLN A 79 3.42 8.53 -17.82
C GLN A 79 4.00 9.94 -17.90
N PRO A 80 3.25 10.97 -17.46
CA PRO A 80 3.80 12.31 -17.30
C PRO A 80 4.85 12.30 -16.19
N ALA A 81 5.84 13.20 -16.27
CA ALA A 81 6.90 13.31 -15.27
C ALA A 81 6.35 13.38 -13.84
N THR A 82 5.27 14.12 -13.64
CA THR A 82 4.58 14.25 -12.35
C THR A 82 4.06 12.93 -11.78
N GLU A 83 3.53 12.03 -12.62
CA GLU A 83 3.06 10.72 -12.14
C GLU A 83 4.23 9.83 -11.77
N ILE A 84 5.34 9.90 -12.51
CA ILE A 84 6.56 9.16 -12.20
C ILE A 84 7.12 9.60 -10.84
N GLU A 85 7.19 10.89 -10.59
CA GLU A 85 7.59 11.42 -9.27
C GLU A 85 6.67 10.90 -8.15
N ARG A 86 5.36 10.84 -8.40
CA ARG A 86 4.38 10.30 -7.46
C ARG A 86 4.57 8.81 -7.21
N CYS A 87 4.95 8.01 -8.22
CA CYS A 87 5.29 6.61 -8.01
C CYS A 87 6.50 6.48 -7.07
N PHE A 88 7.55 7.25 -7.32
CA PHE A 88 8.79 7.16 -6.55
C PHE A 88 8.75 7.87 -5.20
N SER A 89 7.73 8.68 -4.90
CA SER A 89 7.52 9.21 -3.55
C SER A 89 7.08 8.14 -2.56
N CYS A 90 6.52 7.03 -3.05
CA CYS A 90 6.00 5.93 -2.21
C CYS A 90 6.82 4.64 -2.35
N HIS A 91 7.37 4.38 -3.54
CA HIS A 91 8.07 3.12 -3.84
C HIS A 91 9.60 3.22 -3.83
N ALA A 92 10.14 4.37 -3.42
CA ALA A 92 11.57 4.56 -3.22
C ALA A 92 11.83 5.51 -2.03
N THR A 93 13.00 5.36 -1.43
CA THR A 93 13.53 6.30 -0.44
C THR A 93 14.59 7.18 -1.07
N ALA A 94 14.72 8.42 -0.59
CA ALA A 94 15.69 9.41 -1.10
C ALA A 94 15.57 9.65 -2.62
N SER A 95 14.36 9.57 -3.17
CA SER A 95 14.08 9.79 -4.59
C SER A 95 13.99 11.28 -4.98
N LYS A 96 14.00 12.19 -3.99
CA LYS A 96 14.01 13.64 -4.20
C LYS A 96 15.20 14.28 -3.47
N THR A 97 15.82 15.27 -4.10
CA THR A 97 16.83 16.15 -3.48
C THR A 97 16.30 17.58 -3.56
N GLY A 98 16.01 18.20 -2.41
CA GLY A 98 15.20 19.42 -2.39
C GLY A 98 13.81 19.15 -2.97
N ASN A 99 13.35 19.98 -3.91
CA ASN A 99 12.06 19.80 -4.58
C ASN A 99 12.12 18.99 -5.87
N GLU A 100 13.31 18.59 -6.32
CA GLU A 100 13.52 17.93 -7.60
C GLU A 100 13.64 16.41 -7.43
N PHE A 101 13.01 15.66 -8.34
CA PHE A 101 13.20 14.22 -8.43
C PHE A 101 14.61 13.89 -8.95
N ASN A 102 15.37 13.16 -8.15
CA ASN A 102 16.72 12.73 -8.47
C ASN A 102 16.88 11.22 -8.21
N PRO A 103 16.80 10.38 -9.25
CA PRO A 103 16.88 8.93 -9.08
C PRO A 103 18.29 8.44 -8.77
N SER A 104 19.32 9.29 -8.82
CA SER A 104 20.74 8.88 -8.68
C SER A 104 21.08 8.34 -7.30
N HIS A 105 20.33 8.79 -6.27
CA HIS A 105 20.48 8.35 -4.88
C HIS A 105 19.26 7.57 -4.37
N ALA A 106 18.30 7.28 -5.26
CA ALA A 106 17.08 6.58 -4.87
C ALA A 106 17.38 5.15 -4.46
N MET A 107 16.91 4.77 -3.28
CA MET A 107 16.92 3.40 -2.80
C MET A 107 15.58 2.74 -3.14
N ALA A 108 15.61 1.52 -3.65
CA ALA A 108 14.39 0.78 -3.97
C ALA A 108 13.61 0.44 -2.68
N GLY A 109 12.31 0.68 -2.70
CA GLY A 109 11.42 0.38 -1.58
C GLY A 109 11.40 1.47 -0.50
N VAL A 110 10.69 1.17 0.59
CA VAL A 110 10.58 2.04 1.78
C VAL A 110 11.65 1.60 2.78
N THR A 111 12.63 2.45 3.03
CA THR A 111 13.74 2.23 3.98
C THR A 111 13.63 3.17 5.18
N CYS A 112 14.60 3.11 6.10
CA CYS A 112 14.59 3.84 7.38
C CYS A 112 14.23 5.33 7.21
N GLU A 113 14.85 5.99 6.23
CA GLU A 113 14.75 7.43 6.04
C GLU A 113 13.42 7.87 5.44
N SER A 114 12.64 6.96 4.84
CA SER A 114 11.26 7.25 4.43
C SER A 114 10.38 7.60 5.63
N CYS A 115 10.67 6.99 6.79
CA CYS A 115 9.90 7.20 8.01
C CYS A 115 10.58 8.18 8.98
N HIS A 116 11.90 8.09 9.10
CA HIS A 116 12.67 8.77 10.15
C HIS A 116 13.41 10.03 9.65
N GLY A 117 13.36 10.32 8.35
CA GLY A 117 14.13 11.39 7.72
C GLY A 117 15.62 11.04 7.56
N PRO A 118 16.46 12.01 7.17
CA PRO A 118 17.90 11.77 6.95
C PRO A 118 18.61 11.27 8.21
N GLY A 119 19.27 10.12 8.12
CA GLY A 119 19.90 9.43 9.25
C GLY A 119 21.38 9.78 9.49
N ALA A 120 21.94 10.74 8.76
CA ALA A 120 23.39 11.03 8.82
C ALA A 120 23.86 11.45 10.23
N THR A 121 23.07 12.27 10.94
CA THR A 121 23.36 12.71 12.31
C THR A 121 23.27 11.54 13.30
N HIS A 122 22.27 10.68 13.15
CA HIS A 122 22.10 9.45 13.92
C HIS A 122 23.31 8.52 13.79
N ILE A 123 23.74 8.22 12.56
CA ILE A 123 24.90 7.34 12.32
C ILE A 123 26.20 7.96 12.88
N ALA A 124 26.40 9.27 12.74
CA ALA A 124 27.56 9.94 13.34
C ALA A 124 27.59 9.83 14.87
N ALA A 125 26.44 9.99 15.53
CA ALA A 125 26.31 9.85 16.98
C ALA A 125 26.58 8.41 17.45
N VAL A 126 25.99 7.42 16.78
CA VAL A 126 26.19 6.00 17.08
C VAL A 126 27.67 5.60 16.91
N ASN A 127 28.30 6.02 15.81
CA ASN A 127 29.71 5.70 15.52
C ASN A 127 30.68 6.36 16.50
N SER A 128 30.35 7.56 16.99
CA SER A 128 31.14 8.24 18.02
C SER A 128 30.85 7.72 19.43
N GLN A 129 29.97 6.73 19.60
CA GLN A 129 29.47 6.23 20.88
C GLN A 129 28.83 7.30 21.78
N HIS A 130 28.45 8.45 21.22
CA HIS A 130 27.78 9.53 21.93
C HIS A 130 26.25 9.43 21.79
N GLY A 131 25.69 8.32 22.27
CA GLY A 131 24.25 8.07 22.27
C GLY A 131 23.69 7.67 20.91
N THR A 132 22.39 7.89 20.70
CA THR A 132 21.68 7.46 19.49
C THR A 132 21.59 8.54 18.43
N GLY A 133 21.84 9.82 18.74
CA GLY A 133 21.51 10.94 17.85
C GLY A 133 20.00 11.10 17.61
N ASP A 134 19.62 12.23 17.01
CA ASP A 134 18.21 12.53 16.74
C ASP A 134 17.75 11.87 15.44
N MET A 135 16.64 11.13 15.53
CA MET A 135 15.85 10.70 14.38
C MET A 135 14.39 11.05 14.65
N ALA A 136 13.69 11.51 13.60
CA ALA A 136 12.26 11.77 13.72
C ALA A 136 11.54 10.46 14.07
N ASN A 137 10.56 10.50 14.96
CA ASN A 137 9.75 9.33 15.28
C ASN A 137 8.28 9.65 15.06
N PRO A 138 7.66 9.09 14.00
CA PRO A 138 6.25 9.33 13.69
C PRO A 138 5.28 8.94 14.80
N ALA A 139 5.68 8.07 15.74
CA ALA A 139 4.84 7.67 16.87
C ALA A 139 4.53 8.82 17.85
N PHE A 140 5.31 9.91 17.80
CA PHE A 140 5.08 11.10 18.63
C PHE A 140 4.26 12.19 17.94
N LEU A 141 3.86 11.98 16.68
CA LEU A 141 2.98 12.91 15.98
C LEU A 141 1.60 12.96 16.64
N PRO A 142 0.91 14.12 16.61
CA PRO A 142 -0.52 14.18 16.89
C PRO A 142 -1.29 13.15 16.08
N PRO A 143 -2.40 12.57 16.58
CA PRO A 143 -3.04 11.43 15.94
C PRO A 143 -3.41 11.63 14.47
N VAL A 144 -3.93 12.81 14.11
CA VAL A 144 -4.27 13.15 12.72
C VAL A 144 -3.02 13.16 11.86
N ASP A 145 -1.98 13.89 12.27
CA ASP A 145 -0.69 13.96 11.59
C ASP A 145 -0.04 12.57 11.45
N ALA A 146 -0.19 11.69 12.43
CA ALA A 146 0.31 10.32 12.38
C ALA A 146 -0.40 9.46 11.32
N VAL A 147 -1.72 9.65 11.14
CA VAL A 147 -2.49 8.96 10.10
C VAL A 147 -2.18 9.55 8.73
N ASP A 148 -2.08 10.87 8.62
CA ASP A 148 -1.72 11.56 7.37
C ASP A 148 -0.30 11.22 6.91
N PHE A 149 0.63 11.06 7.85
CA PHE A 149 2.00 10.62 7.58
C PHE A 149 2.01 9.28 6.82
N CYS A 150 1.26 8.29 7.31
CA CYS A 150 1.10 7.01 6.60
C CYS A 150 0.29 7.18 5.30
N GLY A 151 -0.63 8.15 5.28
CA GLY A 151 -1.43 8.55 4.13
C GLY A 151 -0.64 9.13 2.96
N ALA A 152 0.59 9.60 3.17
CA ALA A 152 1.47 10.02 2.08
C ALA A 152 1.68 8.90 1.03
N CYS A 153 1.63 7.63 1.47
CA CYS A 153 1.70 6.46 0.60
C CYS A 153 0.37 5.69 0.54
N HIS A 154 -0.32 5.56 1.68
CA HIS A 154 -1.57 4.80 1.80
C HIS A 154 -2.83 5.62 1.49
N ARG A 155 -2.67 6.87 1.01
CA ARG A 155 -3.70 7.87 0.71
C ARG A 155 -4.47 8.38 1.91
N THR A 156 -4.27 9.68 2.18
CA THR A 156 -5.07 10.49 3.10
C THR A 156 -6.51 10.59 2.63
N TRP A 157 -7.40 11.04 3.50
CA TRP A 157 -8.78 11.31 3.08
C TRP A 157 -8.86 12.41 2.01
N GLN A 158 -8.06 13.47 2.17
CA GLN A 158 -8.02 14.61 1.26
C GLN A 158 -7.51 14.20 -0.13
N ASP A 159 -6.51 13.31 -0.21
CA ASP A 159 -6.02 12.75 -1.48
C ASP A 159 -7.14 12.04 -2.23
N VAL A 160 -7.89 11.18 -1.53
CA VAL A 160 -8.93 10.35 -2.14
C VAL A 160 -10.10 11.21 -2.60
N VAL A 161 -10.57 12.12 -1.75
CA VAL A 161 -11.72 12.97 -2.06
C VAL A 161 -11.36 14.03 -3.10
N GLY A 162 -10.25 14.73 -2.92
CA GLY A 162 -9.80 15.79 -3.82
C GLY A 162 -9.47 15.30 -5.23
N SER A 163 -9.01 14.04 -5.36
CA SER A 163 -8.69 13.42 -6.65
C SER A 163 -9.86 12.63 -7.26
N GLY A 164 -11.06 12.66 -6.66
CA GLY A 164 -12.22 11.91 -7.14
C GLY A 164 -12.09 10.39 -7.02
N LEU A 165 -11.14 9.90 -6.22
CA LEU A 165 -10.90 8.47 -5.99
C LEU A 165 -11.94 7.82 -5.07
N THR A 166 -12.93 8.58 -4.59
CA THR A 166 -14.12 8.01 -3.94
C THR A 166 -14.93 7.15 -4.92
N GLY A 167 -15.01 7.56 -6.20
CA GLY A 167 -15.81 6.88 -7.23
C GLY A 167 -15.16 5.64 -7.87
N VAL A 168 -13.99 5.21 -7.39
CA VAL A 168 -13.32 3.98 -7.90
C VAL A 168 -13.89 2.70 -7.28
N GLY A 169 -14.97 2.81 -6.51
CA GLY A 169 -15.67 1.71 -5.84
C GLY A 169 -14.74 0.89 -4.95
N VAL A 170 -14.84 -0.44 -5.05
CA VAL A 170 -14.09 -1.39 -4.21
C VAL A 170 -12.58 -1.20 -4.23
N PHE A 171 -12.00 -0.56 -5.26
CA PHE A 171 -10.56 -0.31 -5.34
C PHE A 171 -10.05 0.66 -4.27
N ASN A 172 -10.93 1.47 -3.67
CA ASN A 172 -10.56 2.40 -2.60
C ASN A 172 -10.26 1.68 -1.26
N VAL A 173 -10.54 0.37 -1.15
CA VAL A 173 -10.23 -0.43 0.05
C VAL A 173 -8.76 -0.41 0.44
N ARG A 174 -7.86 -0.24 -0.54
CA ARG A 174 -6.41 -0.19 -0.31
C ARG A 174 -5.95 1.11 0.35
N PHE A 175 -6.83 2.10 0.48
CA PHE A 175 -6.52 3.42 1.06
C PHE A 175 -6.81 3.45 2.55
N ALA A 176 -5.94 2.82 3.35
CA ALA A 176 -6.21 2.53 4.75
C ALA A 176 -6.52 3.78 5.60
N PRO A 177 -5.77 4.90 5.53
CA PRO A 177 -6.11 6.15 6.22
C PRO A 177 -7.48 6.70 5.83
N TYR A 178 -7.75 6.89 4.53
CA TYR A 178 -9.08 7.29 4.05
C TYR A 178 -10.21 6.43 4.63
N ARG A 179 -10.07 5.09 4.58
CA ARG A 179 -11.08 4.16 5.10
C ARG A 179 -11.20 4.26 6.63
N LEU A 180 -10.08 4.35 7.36
CA LEU A 180 -10.07 4.55 8.80
C LEU A 180 -10.79 5.83 9.20
N GLU A 181 -10.57 6.92 8.49
CA GLU A 181 -11.17 8.22 8.79
C GLU A 181 -12.68 8.26 8.58
N ASN A 182 -13.22 7.37 7.74
CA ASN A 182 -14.66 7.16 7.59
C ASN A 182 -15.30 6.46 8.81
N SER A 183 -14.49 5.91 9.71
CA SER A 183 -14.97 5.19 10.89
C SER A 183 -15.54 6.14 11.94
N LYS A 184 -16.71 5.80 12.51
CA LYS A 184 -17.33 6.61 13.57
C LYS A 184 -16.44 6.78 14.80
N CYS A 185 -15.59 5.80 15.10
CA CYS A 185 -14.64 5.88 16.21
C CYS A 185 -13.57 6.95 15.94
N TRP A 186 -13.07 7.05 14.72
CA TRP A 186 -12.14 8.09 14.31
C TRP A 186 -12.80 9.46 14.37
N GLN A 187 -13.91 9.66 13.64
CA GLN A 187 -14.61 10.94 13.54
C GLN A 187 -15.00 11.55 14.89
N LYS A 188 -15.21 10.72 15.91
CA LYS A 188 -15.59 11.18 17.25
C LYS A 188 -14.42 11.44 18.19
N THR A 189 -13.24 10.88 17.93
CA THR A 189 -12.18 10.85 18.94
C THR A 189 -10.82 11.27 18.44
N GLN A 190 -10.48 10.97 17.17
CA GLN A 190 -9.13 11.13 16.61
C GLN A 190 -8.06 10.69 17.62
N SER A 191 -8.31 9.56 18.27
CA SER A 191 -7.52 9.11 19.41
C SER A 191 -6.16 8.59 18.96
N SER A 192 -5.13 8.78 19.78
CA SER A 192 -3.83 8.11 19.61
C SER A 192 -3.92 6.59 19.61
N LEU A 193 -5.01 6.01 20.13
CA LEU A 193 -5.30 4.56 20.07
C LEU A 193 -5.78 4.07 18.70
N LEU A 194 -6.03 4.98 17.76
CA LEU A 194 -6.50 4.70 16.40
C LEU A 194 -5.47 5.08 15.34
N THR A 195 -4.22 5.36 15.70
CA THR A 195 -3.15 5.57 14.71
C THR A 195 -2.68 4.24 14.13
N CYS A 196 -2.00 4.30 12.98
CA CYS A 196 -1.46 3.12 12.31
C CYS A 196 -0.54 2.31 13.23
N VAL A 197 0.35 3.01 13.95
CA VAL A 197 1.34 2.41 14.86
C VAL A 197 0.75 1.98 16.21
N ALA A 198 -0.48 2.40 16.54
CA ALA A 198 -1.20 1.86 17.70
C ALA A 198 -1.68 0.41 17.47
N CYS A 199 -1.82 0.00 16.20
CA CYS A 199 -2.27 -1.33 15.79
C CYS A 199 -1.18 -2.17 15.14
N HIS A 200 -0.26 -1.54 14.38
CA HIS A 200 0.79 -2.21 13.61
C HIS A 200 2.18 -1.81 14.09
N GLU A 201 3.11 -2.76 14.11
CA GLU A 201 4.53 -2.47 14.34
C GLU A 201 5.25 -2.35 12.99
N PRO A 202 5.69 -1.15 12.58
CA PRO A 202 6.27 -0.93 11.24
C PRO A 202 7.65 -1.60 11.05
N HIS A 203 8.36 -1.96 12.12
CA HIS A 203 9.67 -2.63 12.02
C HIS A 203 9.58 -4.16 11.98
N LYS A 204 8.38 -4.73 12.01
CA LYS A 204 8.15 -6.18 11.97
C LYS A 204 7.29 -6.55 10.76
N PRO A 205 7.37 -7.80 10.28
CA PRO A 205 6.40 -8.31 9.33
C PRO A 205 4.97 -8.10 9.83
N LEU A 206 4.05 -7.86 8.90
CA LEU A 206 2.64 -7.69 9.22
C LEU A 206 2.11 -8.92 9.97
N VAL A 207 1.39 -8.68 11.06
CA VAL A 207 0.71 -9.73 11.82
C VAL A 207 -0.54 -10.16 11.05
N HIS A 208 -0.65 -11.45 10.72
CA HIS A 208 -1.78 -11.99 9.97
C HIS A 208 -2.82 -12.70 10.85
N ASP A 209 -2.48 -12.94 12.12
CA ASP A 209 -3.40 -13.49 13.10
C ASP A 209 -4.46 -12.44 13.51
N LEU A 210 -5.74 -12.76 13.32
CA LEU A 210 -6.84 -11.82 13.54
C LEU A 210 -7.05 -11.53 15.03
N ALA A 211 -6.84 -12.52 15.89
CA ALA A 211 -7.04 -12.40 17.33
C ALA A 211 -6.05 -11.42 17.98
N SER A 212 -4.85 -11.26 17.40
CA SER A 212 -3.82 -10.31 17.84
C SER A 212 -4.32 -8.85 17.87
N TYR A 213 -5.35 -8.52 17.08
CA TYR A 213 -5.92 -7.16 17.02
C TYR A 213 -7.04 -6.89 18.03
N ASP A 214 -7.64 -7.92 18.64
CA ASP A 214 -8.79 -7.75 19.53
C ASP A 214 -8.50 -6.84 20.72
N SER A 215 -7.29 -6.97 21.27
CA SER A 215 -6.83 -6.13 22.38
C SER A 215 -6.86 -4.63 22.05
N ARG A 216 -6.74 -4.25 20.76
CA ARG A 216 -6.87 -2.85 20.31
C ARG A 216 -8.32 -2.38 20.38
N CYS A 217 -9.26 -3.22 19.95
CA CYS A 217 -10.69 -2.92 20.02
C CYS A 217 -11.17 -2.83 21.47
N LEU A 218 -10.73 -3.77 22.31
CA LEU A 218 -11.14 -3.91 23.71
C LEU A 218 -10.61 -2.79 24.62
N GLN A 219 -9.64 -1.99 24.17
CA GLN A 219 -9.22 -0.77 24.85
C GLN A 219 -10.32 0.31 24.87
N CYS A 220 -11.30 0.27 23.97
CA CYS A 220 -12.45 1.17 23.96
C CYS A 220 -13.80 0.45 24.17
N HIS A 221 -13.90 -0.79 23.68
CA HIS A 221 -15.08 -1.64 23.80
C HIS A 221 -14.99 -2.53 25.04
N ALA A 222 -15.02 -1.91 26.22
CA ALA A 222 -14.81 -2.58 27.50
C ALA A 222 -15.87 -3.68 27.75
N LEU A 223 -15.40 -4.87 28.10
CA LEU A 223 -16.22 -6.03 28.47
C LEU A 223 -16.80 -5.94 29.89
N SER A 224 -16.30 -5.00 30.71
CA SER A 224 -16.76 -4.79 32.08
C SER A 224 -16.68 -3.32 32.51
N ALA A 225 -17.49 -2.96 33.51
CA ALA A 225 -17.53 -1.61 34.07
C ALA A 225 -16.21 -1.15 34.72
N HIS A 226 -15.36 -2.10 35.17
CA HIS A 226 -14.05 -1.80 35.75
C HIS A 226 -13.00 -1.45 34.69
N ALA A 227 -12.96 -2.18 33.57
CA ALA A 227 -12.12 -1.82 32.42
C ALA A 227 -12.54 -0.47 31.81
N ALA A 228 -13.85 -0.17 31.84
CA ALA A 228 -14.40 1.09 31.36
C ALA A 228 -13.91 2.33 32.14
N LYS A 229 -13.47 2.19 33.41
CA LYS A 229 -13.00 3.33 34.23
C LYS A 229 -11.67 3.93 33.74
N ARG A 230 -10.89 3.20 32.96
CA ARG A 230 -9.57 3.64 32.44
C ARG A 230 -9.63 4.27 31.05
N VAL A 231 -10.83 4.36 30.47
CA VAL A 231 -11.02 4.77 29.08
C VAL A 231 -11.99 5.93 29.04
N ALA A 232 -11.55 7.09 28.54
CA ALA A 232 -12.37 8.30 28.44
C ALA A 232 -13.65 8.09 27.60
N ASN A 233 -13.64 7.10 26.68
CA ASN A 233 -14.71 6.82 25.75
C ASN A 233 -15.26 5.40 25.90
N LYS A 234 -16.01 5.15 26.99
CA LYS A 234 -16.71 3.87 27.22
C LYS A 234 -17.65 3.56 26.05
N ARG A 235 -17.34 2.54 25.25
CA ARG A 235 -18.26 2.01 24.23
C ARG A 235 -18.87 0.71 24.69
N ARG A 236 -20.09 0.43 24.22
CA ARG A 236 -20.76 -0.84 24.50
C ARG A 236 -19.87 -1.99 24.01
N ALA A 237 -19.76 -3.01 24.84
CA ALA A 237 -19.18 -4.29 24.45
C ALA A 237 -19.93 -4.86 23.24
N CYS A 238 -19.23 -5.62 22.41
CA CYS A 238 -19.85 -6.38 21.35
C CYS A 238 -20.74 -7.48 21.97
N PRO A 239 -22.03 -7.56 21.60
CA PRO A 239 -22.92 -8.58 22.16
C PRO A 239 -22.72 -9.96 21.54
N VAL A 240 -21.90 -10.07 20.48
CA VAL A 240 -21.75 -11.30 19.68
C VAL A 240 -20.47 -12.06 20.03
N SER A 241 -19.34 -11.35 20.14
CA SER A 241 -18.04 -11.97 20.38
C SER A 241 -17.08 -10.96 21.01
N THR A 242 -16.12 -11.47 21.77
CA THR A 242 -14.98 -10.71 22.30
C THR A 242 -13.68 -11.03 21.57
N LYS A 243 -13.76 -11.86 20.53
CA LYS A 243 -12.64 -12.33 19.71
C LYS A 243 -12.93 -12.14 18.22
N ASP A 244 -11.87 -12.04 17.44
CA ASP A 244 -11.87 -11.93 15.98
C ASP A 244 -12.72 -10.76 15.47
N CYS A 245 -12.63 -9.62 16.18
CA CYS A 245 -13.45 -8.43 15.95
C CYS A 245 -13.40 -7.97 14.48
N VAL A 246 -12.22 -8.06 13.87
CA VAL A 246 -11.94 -7.66 12.48
C VAL A 246 -12.70 -8.49 11.44
N THR A 247 -13.15 -9.71 11.76
CA THR A 247 -13.91 -10.55 10.80
C THR A 247 -15.24 -9.92 10.38
N CYS A 248 -15.89 -9.19 11.28
CA CYS A 248 -17.15 -8.48 11.03
C CYS A 248 -16.95 -6.97 10.93
N HIS A 249 -15.93 -6.42 11.59
CA HIS A 249 -15.74 -4.97 11.67
C HIS A 249 -14.79 -4.38 10.62
N MET A 250 -13.88 -5.20 10.08
CA MET A 250 -12.85 -4.82 9.12
C MET A 250 -12.64 -5.97 8.12
N PRO A 251 -13.68 -6.39 7.38
CA PRO A 251 -13.59 -7.59 6.57
C PRO A 251 -12.55 -7.44 5.46
N LYS A 252 -11.96 -8.57 5.05
CA LYS A 252 -11.17 -8.62 3.83
C LYS A 252 -12.08 -8.47 2.62
N VAL A 253 -11.63 -7.66 1.66
CA VAL A 253 -12.30 -7.42 0.39
C VAL A 253 -11.30 -7.64 -0.72
N ARG A 254 -11.74 -8.27 -1.80
CA ARG A 254 -10.93 -8.55 -2.97
C ARG A 254 -11.40 -7.70 -4.14
N PRO A 255 -10.72 -6.59 -4.45
CA PRO A 255 -10.98 -5.85 -5.67
C PRO A 255 -10.77 -6.75 -6.89
N PRO A 256 -11.65 -6.69 -7.90
CA PRO A 256 -11.43 -7.41 -9.15
C PRO A 256 -10.06 -7.09 -9.75
N ASN A 257 -9.40 -8.10 -10.30
CA ASN A 257 -8.16 -7.95 -11.09
C ASN A 257 -6.92 -7.43 -10.32
N LEU A 258 -6.97 -7.30 -8.99
CA LEU A 258 -5.79 -6.93 -8.18
C LEU A 258 -4.97 -8.13 -7.70
N HIS A 259 -5.55 -9.34 -7.74
CA HIS A 259 -4.92 -10.58 -7.27
C HIS A 259 -4.36 -10.47 -5.85
N SER A 260 -5.10 -9.80 -4.98
CA SER A 260 -4.77 -9.58 -3.57
C SER A 260 -6.01 -9.18 -2.78
N ASP A 261 -6.06 -9.62 -1.53
CA ASP A 261 -7.11 -9.25 -0.58
C ASP A 261 -6.64 -8.09 0.31
N PHE A 262 -7.53 -7.17 0.62
CA PHE A 262 -7.26 -6.01 1.46
C PHE A 262 -8.22 -5.98 2.65
N THR A 263 -7.71 -5.74 3.84
CA THR A 263 -8.53 -5.49 5.03
C THR A 263 -9.15 -4.10 4.92
N ASP A 264 -10.49 -4.01 4.98
CA ASP A 264 -11.19 -2.73 4.98
C ASP A 264 -10.98 -2.01 6.32
N HIS A 265 -10.25 -0.89 6.29
CA HIS A 265 -9.97 -0.11 7.50
C HIS A 265 -11.14 0.78 7.93
N TRP A 266 -12.26 0.76 7.20
CA TRP A 266 -13.49 1.41 7.66
C TRP A 266 -14.19 0.56 8.71
N ILE A 267 -13.84 0.81 9.97
CA ILE A 267 -14.33 0.11 11.16
C ILE A 267 -15.83 0.39 11.36
N ARG A 268 -16.65 -0.61 11.01
CA ARG A 268 -18.12 -0.57 11.11
C ARG A 268 -18.67 -1.97 11.22
N ILE A 269 -19.90 -2.15 11.71
CA ILE A 269 -20.54 -3.47 11.68
C ILE A 269 -20.92 -3.80 10.23
N VAL A 270 -20.22 -4.75 9.59
CA VAL A 270 -20.55 -5.21 8.25
C VAL A 270 -21.47 -6.44 8.33
N LYS A 271 -22.65 -6.35 7.72
CA LYS A 271 -23.55 -7.51 7.59
C LYS A 271 -23.04 -8.41 6.46
N ARG A 272 -23.10 -9.73 6.67
CA ARG A 272 -22.77 -10.70 5.63
C ARG A 272 -23.62 -10.44 4.37
N GLY A 273 -22.97 -10.35 3.22
CA GLY A 273 -23.63 -10.09 1.93
C GLY A 273 -24.07 -8.65 1.70
N ALA A 274 -23.77 -7.72 2.62
CA ALA A 274 -23.97 -6.30 2.36
C ALA A 274 -23.05 -5.84 1.21
N PRO A 275 -23.51 -4.93 0.35
CA PRO A 275 -22.67 -4.35 -0.68
C PRO A 275 -21.49 -3.60 -0.06
N TYR A 276 -20.40 -3.51 -0.83
CA TYR A 276 -19.32 -2.59 -0.48
C TYR A 276 -19.88 -1.16 -0.44
N PRO A 277 -19.60 -0.37 0.61
CA PRO A 277 -20.07 1.00 0.66
C PRO A 277 -19.24 1.82 -0.32
N ASP A 278 -19.93 2.59 -1.17
CA ASP A 278 -19.45 3.36 -2.34
C ASP A 278 -19.71 2.66 -3.68
#